data_AF-A0A8J2JV42-F1
#
_entry.id   AF-A0A8J2JV42-F1
#
_cell.length_a   1.000
_cell.length_b   1.000
_cell.length_c   1.000
_cell.angle_alpha   90.00
_cell.angle_beta   90.00
_cell.angle_gamma   90.00
#
_symmetry.space_group_name_H-M   'P 1'
#
loop_
_entity.id
_entity.type
_entity.pdbx_description
1 polymer ?
#
loop_
_entity_poly.entity_id
_entity_poly.type
_entity_poly.pdbx_seq_one_letter_code
_entity_poly.pdbx_strand_id
1 'polypeptide(L)' 'MAIIEVNLPSGCTFDPETLNALSNVTHFRRQELKHQNKKLDIYFDFIPKEPETCIYVEAMR' A
#
# COMPACT_ATOMS: atom_id res chain seq x y z
N MET A 1 8.27 -13.22 -3.18
CA MET A 1 7.68 -11.95 -3.65
C MET A 1 6.19 -12.01 -3.42
N ALA A 2 5.63 -11.01 -2.75
CA ALA A 2 4.20 -10.87 -2.51
C ALA A 2 3.75 -9.48 -2.94
N ILE A 3 2.47 -9.35 -3.32
CA ILE A 3 1.87 -8.09 -3.76
C ILE A 3 0.54 -7.94 -3.04
N ILE A 4 0.32 -6.77 -2.44
CA ILE A 4 -0.98 -6.37 -1.90
C ILE A 4 -1.54 -5.30 -2.82
N GLU A 5 -2.74 -5.54 -3.33
CA GLU A 5 -3.47 -4.61 -4.17
C GLU A 5 -4.59 -3.96 -3.37
N VAL A 6 -4.60 -2.63 -3.32
CA VAL A 6 -5.63 -1.84 -2.65
C VAL A 6 -6.38 -1.01 -3.69
N ASN A 7 -7.69 -1.24 -3.78
CA ASN A 7 -8.59 -0.50 -4.66
C ASN A 7 -9.49 0.40 -3.81
N LEU A 8 -9.50 1.70 -4.10
CA LEU A 8 -10.34 2.66 -3.38
C LEU A 8 -11.75 2.74 -3.98
N PRO A 9 -12.76 3.07 -3.15
CA PRO A 9 -14.08 3.44 -3.62
C PRO A 9 -14.04 4.63 -4.60
N SER A 10 -15.06 4.69 -5.46
CA SER A 10 -15.23 5.81 -6.39
C SER A 10 -15.31 7.15 -5.67
N GLY A 11 -14.48 8.10 -6.10
CA GLY A 11 -14.44 9.44 -5.53
C GLY A 11 -13.44 9.61 -4.39
N CYS A 12 -12.73 8.55 -3.98
CA CYS A 12 -11.64 8.66 -3.01
C CYS A 12 -10.25 8.68 -3.68
N THR A 13 -9.28 9.27 -2.99
CA THR A 13 -7.85 9.27 -3.32
C THR A 13 -7.03 8.88 -2.10
N PHE A 14 -5.88 8.24 -2.31
CA PHE A 14 -4.97 7.91 -1.20
C PHE A 14 -4.41 9.18 -0.54
N ASP A 15 -4.32 9.15 0.78
CA ASP A 15 -3.60 10.17 1.54
C ASP A 15 -2.09 10.09 1.24
N PRO A 16 -1.45 11.21 0.82
CA PRO A 16 -0.02 11.25 0.55
C PRO A 16 0.86 10.88 1.75
N GLU A 17 0.46 11.21 2.99
CA GLU A 17 1.26 10.88 4.18
C GLU A 17 1.35 9.37 4.37
N THR A 18 0.22 8.69 4.23
CA THR A 18 0.16 7.23 4.27
C THR A 18 1.04 6.59 3.18
N LEU A 19 1.01 7.11 1.95
CA LEU A 19 1.85 6.62 0.86
C LEU A 19 3.35 6.73 1.17
N ASN A 20 3.76 7.78 1.88
CA ASN A 20 5.15 7.94 2.30
C ASN A 20 5.52 7.00 3.45
N ALA A 21 4.57 6.70 4.35
CA ALA A 21 4.80 5.81 5.49
C ALA A 21 5.03 4.34 5.08
N LEU A 22 4.54 3.92 3.91
CA LEU A 22 4.67 2.55 3.41
C LEU A 22 6.12 2.08 3.25
N SER A 23 7.06 3.00 2.99
CA SER A 23 8.48 2.64 2.90
C SER A 23 9.08 2.15 4.22
N ASN A 24 8.42 2.43 5.34
CA ASN A 24 8.85 2.01 6.68
C ASN A 24 8.35 0.60 7.05
N VAL A 25 7.48 0.01 6.23
CA VAL A 25 6.97 -1.35 6.47
C VAL A 25 8.08 -2.37 6.21
N THR A 26 8.22 -3.35 7.09
CA THR A 26 9.25 -4.39 6.97
C THR A 26 9.09 -5.16 5.66
N HIS A 27 10.23 -5.42 4.98
CA HIS A 27 10.28 -6.11 3.69
C HIS A 27 9.55 -5.40 2.54
N PHE A 28 9.18 -4.13 2.73
CA PHE A 28 8.72 -3.27 1.64
C PHE A 28 9.80 -3.15 0.57
N ARG A 29 9.38 -3.34 -0.67
CA ARG A 29 10.26 -3.18 -1.83
C ARG A 29 9.96 -1.90 -2.60
N ARG A 30 8.69 -1.68 -2.93
CA ARG A 30 8.22 -0.51 -3.69
C ARG A 30 6.69 -0.43 -3.68
N GLN A 31 6.16 0.70 -4.14
CA GLN A 31 4.75 0.87 -4.43
C GLN A 31 4.54 1.47 -5.83
N GLU A 32 3.38 1.20 -6.42
CA GLU A 32 2.95 1.79 -7.69
C GLU A 32 1.52 2.31 -7.57
N LEU A 33 1.31 3.59 -7.86
CA LEU A 33 -0.01 4.17 -8.05
C LEU A 33 -0.47 3.97 -9.49
N LYS A 34 -1.67 3.44 -9.66
CA LYS A 34 -2.29 3.14 -10.95
C LYS A 34 -3.69 3.76 -11.04
N HIS A 35 -4.22 3.78 -12.26
CA HIS A 35 -5.58 4.27 -12.55
C HIS A 35 -5.89 5.64 -11.93
N GLN A 36 -5.05 6.66 -12.22
CA GLN A 36 -5.20 8.02 -11.69
C GLN A 36 -5.28 8.06 -10.15
N ASN A 37 -4.37 7.34 -9.49
CA ASN A 37 -4.25 7.26 -8.02
C ASN A 37 -5.45 6.60 -7.31
N LYS A 38 -6.17 5.70 -7.99
CA LYS A 38 -7.29 4.92 -7.40
C LYS A 38 -6.95 3.48 -7.05
N LYS A 39 -5.81 3.00 -7.55
CA LYS A 39 -5.27 1.68 -7.25
C LYS A 39 -3.83 1.83 -6.75
N LEU A 40 -3.51 1.12 -5.69
CA LEU A 40 -2.18 1.06 -5.10
C LEU A 40 -1.71 -0.39 -5.06
N ASP A 41 -0.61 -0.67 -5.74
CA ASP A 41 0.08 -1.96 -5.65
C ASP A 41 1.28 -1.81 -4.72
N ILE A 42 1.33 -2.60 -3.65
CA ILE A 42 2.41 -2.60 -2.65
C ILE A 42 3.19 -3.91 -2.79
N TYR A 43 4.49 -3.80 -3.07
CA TYR A 43 5.36 -4.95 -3.33
C TYR A 43 6.21 -5.26 -2.11
N PHE A 44 6.24 -6.53 -1.74
CA PHE A 44 7.09 -7.09 -0.69
C PHE A 44 8.05 -8.14 -1.26
N ASP A 45 9.28 -8.16 -0.76
CA ASP A 45 10.22 -9.23 -1.10
C ASP A 45 9.70 -10.59 -0.60
N PHE A 46 9.21 -10.61 0.64
CA PHE A 46 8.45 -11.70 1.25
C PHE A 46 7.59 -11.16 2.40
N ILE A 47 6.57 -11.92 2.80
CA ILE A 47 5.76 -11.64 3.99
C ILE A 47 6.00 -12.79 4.96
N PRO A 48 6.59 -12.55 6.14
CA PRO A 48 6.82 -13.59 7.13
C PRO A 48 5.49 -14.13 7.67
N LYS A 49 5.47 -15.40 8.09
CA LYS A 49 4.29 -15.99 8.76
C LYS A 49 4.06 -15.34 10.13
N GLU A 50 5.15 -15.06 10.85
CA GLU A 50 5.16 -14.36 12.13
C GLU A 50 6.43 -13.48 12.22
N PRO A 51 6.35 -12.27 12.79
CA PRO A 51 5.13 -11.58 13.21
C PRO A 51 4.24 -11.18 12.02
N GLU A 52 2.95 -10.93 12.27
CA GLU A 52 2.03 -10.44 11.24
C GLU A 52 2.53 -9.12 10.63
N THR A 53 2.41 -8.98 9.32
CA THR A 53 2.73 -7.74 8.60
C THR A 53 1.44 -6.94 8.40
N CYS A 54 1.31 -5.83 9.11
CA CYS A 54 0.14 -4.95 9.03
C CYS A 54 0.50 -3.64 8.30
N ILE A 55 -0.46 -3.14 7.53
CA ILE A 55 -0.33 -1.90 6.76
C ILE A 55 -1.59 -1.07 6.98
N TYR A 56 -1.42 0.22 7.25
CA TYR A 56 -2.52 1.17 7.29
C TYR A 56 -2.53 1.98 6.00
N VAL A 57 -3.71 2.11 5.39
CA VAL A 57 -3.94 2.89 4.17
C VAL A 57 -5.10 3.84 4.40
N GLU A 58 -4.83 5.15 4.44
CA GLU A 58 -5.85 6.18 4.57
C GLU A 58 -6.26 6.75 3.21
N ALA A 59 -7.54 7.10 3.08
CA ALA A 59 -8.10 7.66 1.88
C ALA A 59 -8.98 8.87 2.20
N MET A 60 -8.87 9.90 1.37
CA MET A 60 -9.65 11.14 1.45
C MET A 60 -10.64 11.20 0.29
N ARG A 61 -11.71 11.98 0.44
CA ARG A 61 -12.74 12.23 -0.58
C ARG A 61 -12.71 13.66 -1.07
#